data_AF-A0A7V1H6H9-F1
#
_entry.id   AF-A0A7V1H6H9-F1
#
_cell.length_a   1.000
_cell.length_b   1.000
_cell.length_c   1.000
_cell.angle_alpha   90.00
_cell.angle_beta   90.00
_cell.angle_gamma   90.00
#
_symmetry.space_group_name_H-M   'P 1'
#
loop_
_entity.id
_entity.type
_entity.pdbx_description
1 polymer ?
#
loop_
_entity_poly.entity_id
_entity_poly.type
_entity_poly.pdbx_seq_one_letter_code
_entity_poly.pdbx_strand_id
1 'polypeptide(L)'
;MVEPANYPEKHIEPAHRDDNHKIPYRFSEVEIHLSKRRDKIMIGKKPVITFGSFTILKPTGHNFSYIFFNTEDIIDGIGNFFSETLWNNANVPKNDANKCAEIIKGIFKYFVDFQIE
;
A
#
# COMPACT_ATOMS: atom_id res chain seq x y z
N MET A 1 -2.27 -3.27 -1.50
CA MET A 1 -3.10 -3.91 -2.55
C MET A 1 -4.50 -4.11 -2.01
N VAL A 2 -5.54 -3.87 -2.80
CA VAL A 2 -6.94 -4.14 -2.42
C VAL A 2 -7.43 -5.30 -3.28
N GLU A 3 -7.79 -6.41 -2.64
CA GLU A 3 -8.29 -7.61 -3.29
C GLU A 3 -9.81 -7.74 -3.02
N PRO A 4 -10.64 -7.82 -4.07
CA PRO A 4 -12.09 -7.95 -3.89
C PRO A 4 -12.45 -9.33 -3.35
N ALA A 5 -13.59 -9.43 -2.66
CA ALA A 5 -14.02 -10.67 -2.00
C ALA A 5 -14.15 -11.89 -2.94
N ASN A 6 -14.43 -11.64 -4.22
CA ASN A 6 -14.61 -12.64 -5.27
C ASN A 6 -13.32 -13.00 -6.04
N TYR A 7 -12.15 -12.51 -5.61
CA TYR A 7 -10.89 -12.82 -6.27
C TYR A 7 -10.60 -14.34 -6.26
N PRO A 8 -10.43 -15.00 -7.42
CA PRO A 8 -10.31 -16.46 -7.49
C PRO A 8 -9.06 -17.01 -6.79
N GLU A 9 -7.93 -16.33 -6.93
CA GLU A 9 -6.63 -16.78 -6.45
C GLU A 9 -6.29 -16.25 -5.05
N LYS A 10 -7.32 -15.94 -4.24
CA LYS A 10 -7.16 -15.40 -2.88
C LYS A 10 -6.38 -16.31 -1.91
N HIS A 11 -6.24 -17.58 -2.26
CA HIS A 11 -5.52 -18.62 -1.52
C HIS A 11 -4.04 -18.72 -1.94
N ILE A 12 -3.69 -18.18 -3.11
CA ILE A 12 -2.32 -18.17 -3.63
C ILE A 12 -1.56 -17.03 -2.97
N GLU A 13 -0.34 -17.33 -2.52
CA GLU A 13 0.61 -16.36 -1.98
C GLU A 13 0.75 -15.16 -2.92
N PRO A 14 0.68 -13.90 -2.42
CA PRO A 14 0.68 -12.73 -3.31
C PRO A 14 1.93 -12.63 -4.18
N ALA A 15 3.07 -13.09 -3.69
CA ALA A 15 4.33 -13.15 -4.45
C ALA A 15 4.34 -14.16 -5.61
N HIS A 16 3.42 -15.13 -5.64
CA HIS A 16 3.40 -16.22 -6.63
C HIS A 16 2.20 -16.16 -7.58
N ARG A 17 1.45 -15.06 -7.58
CA ARG A 17 0.30 -14.84 -8.48
C ARG A 17 0.77 -14.50 -9.90
N ASP A 18 -0.20 -14.40 -10.81
CA ASP A 18 0.06 -13.91 -12.17
C ASP A 18 0.67 -12.49 -12.18
N ASP A 19 1.23 -12.10 -13.32
CA ASP A 19 1.96 -10.84 -13.48
C ASP A 19 1.13 -9.58 -13.20
N ASN A 20 -0.21 -9.66 -13.28
CA ASN A 20 -1.10 -8.52 -13.05
C ASN A 20 -1.53 -8.40 -11.58
N HIS A 21 -1.45 -9.48 -10.81
CA HIS A 21 -1.92 -9.51 -9.42
C HIS A 21 -0.82 -9.77 -8.40
N LYS A 22 0.41 -10.08 -8.84
CA LYS A 22 1.53 -10.29 -7.93
C LYS A 22 1.99 -9.00 -7.27
N ILE A 23 2.33 -9.09 -6.00
CA ILE A 23 3.00 -8.04 -5.23
C ILE A 23 4.24 -8.63 -4.55
N PRO A 24 5.28 -7.83 -4.24
CA PRO A 24 6.53 -8.35 -3.70
C PRO A 24 6.45 -8.67 -2.20
N TYR A 25 5.38 -9.38 -1.78
CA TYR A 25 5.14 -9.76 -0.39
C TYR A 25 4.45 -11.11 -0.28
N ARG A 26 4.77 -11.87 0.76
CA ARG A 26 4.02 -13.03 1.24
C ARG A 26 2.93 -12.63 2.23
N PHE A 27 1.98 -13.51 2.51
CA PHE A 27 0.95 -13.27 3.54
C PHE A 27 1.57 -13.00 4.92
N SER A 28 2.70 -13.62 5.25
CA SER A 28 3.43 -13.37 6.51
C SER A 28 4.00 -11.95 6.61
N GLU A 29 4.24 -11.29 5.48
CA GLU A 29 4.93 -10.00 5.37
C GLU A 29 3.96 -8.82 5.25
N VAL A 30 2.66 -9.09 5.14
CA VAL A 30 1.61 -8.07 5.09
C VAL A 30 0.75 -8.09 6.34
N GLU A 31 0.28 -6.92 6.73
CA GLU A 31 -0.89 -6.73 7.57
C GLU A 31 -2.14 -6.86 6.68
N ILE A 32 -3.11 -7.65 7.12
CA ILE A 32 -4.34 -7.92 6.36
C ILE A 32 -5.52 -7.29 7.08
N HIS A 33 -6.13 -6.29 6.45
CA HIS A 33 -7.38 -5.70 6.91
C HIS A 33 -8.54 -6.22 6.06
N LEU A 34 -9.58 -6.75 6.70
CA LEU A 34 -10.81 -7.16 6.03
C LEU A 34 -11.85 -6.05 6.15
N SER A 35 -12.30 -5.51 5.01
CA SER A 35 -13.34 -4.47 4.98
C SER A 35 -14.70 -5.05 5.36
N LYS A 36 -15.68 -4.17 5.64
CA LYS A 36 -17.08 -4.60 5.81
C LYS A 36 -17.66 -5.34 4.59
N ARG A 37 -17.16 -5.04 3.39
CA ARG A 37 -17.54 -5.70 2.13
C ARG A 37 -16.74 -7.00 1.88
N ARG A 38 -15.89 -7.39 2.84
CA ARG A 38 -14.96 -8.53 2.76
C ARG A 38 -13.89 -8.37 1.70
N ASP A 39 -13.57 -7.13 1.32
CA ASP A 39 -12.36 -6.84 0.56
C ASP A 39 -11.16 -7.04 1.47
N LYS A 40 -10.11 -7.65 0.93
CA LYS A 40 -8.86 -7.87 1.63
C LYS A 40 -7.87 -6.77 1.25
N ILE A 41 -7.60 -5.86 2.17
CA ILE A 41 -6.57 -4.84 2.02
C ILE A 41 -5.28 -5.38 2.63
N MET A 42 -4.24 -5.49 1.80
CA MET A 42 -2.91 -5.97 2.18
C MET A 42 -1.93 -4.80 2.21
N ILE A 43 -1.31 -4.59 3.37
CA ILE A 43 -0.37 -3.50 3.66
C ILE A 43 0.97 -4.13 4.06
N GLY A 44 2.07 -3.84 3.38
CA GLY A 44 3.38 -4.40 3.74
C GLY A 44 3.80 -3.95 5.14
N LYS A 45 4.27 -4.87 5.99
CA LYS A 45 4.71 -4.55 7.36
C LYS A 45 5.99 -3.69 7.40
N LYS A 46 6.76 -3.72 6.31
CA LYS A 46 7.99 -2.94 6.13
C LYS A 46 7.96 -2.26 4.76
N PRO A 47 8.53 -1.06 4.63
CA PRO A 47 8.67 -0.39 3.34
C PRO A 47 9.68 -1.13 2.45
N VAL A 48 9.51 -1.04 1.12
CA VAL A 48 10.56 -1.40 0.17
C VAL A 48 11.41 -0.16 -0.07
N ILE A 49 12.71 -0.27 0.18
CA ILE A 49 13.68 0.82 0.00
C ILE A 49 14.62 0.43 -1.12
N THR A 50 14.74 1.31 -2.12
CA THR A 50 15.65 1.13 -3.25
C THR A 50 16.48 2.39 -3.43
N PHE A 51 17.81 2.24 -3.50
CA PHE A 51 18.73 3.34 -3.78
C PHE A 51 19.05 3.39 -5.28
N GLY A 52 18.87 4.55 -5.89
CA GLY A 52 19.21 4.80 -7.30
C GLY A 52 18.00 5.08 -8.19
N SER A 53 18.17 4.86 -9.48
CA SER A 53 17.12 5.07 -10.48
C SER A 53 16.25 3.83 -10.62
N PHE A 54 14.93 4.01 -10.71
CA PHE A 54 14.02 2.95 -11.11
C PHE A 54 13.48 3.22 -12.53
N THR A 55 13.21 2.15 -13.28
CA THR A 55 12.60 2.22 -14.61
C THR A 55 11.38 1.32 -14.64
N ILE A 56 10.27 1.85 -15.12
CA ILE A 56 9.05 1.08 -15.34
C ILE A 56 9.16 0.42 -16.72
N LEU A 57 9.65 -0.82 -16.76
CA LEU A 57 9.94 -1.53 -18.01
C LEU A 57 8.70 -1.82 -18.88
N LYS A 58 7.53 -1.99 -18.25
CA LYS A 58 6.25 -2.26 -18.92
C LYS A 58 5.15 -1.45 -18.24
N PRO A 59 4.95 -0.18 -18.61
CA PRO A 59 3.92 0.64 -18.00
C PRO A 59 2.53 0.07 -18.32
N THR A 60 1.73 -0.18 -17.28
CA THR A 60 0.33 -0.61 -17.43
C THR A 60 -0.58 0.35 -16.66
N GLY A 61 -1.61 0.88 -17.30
CA GLY A 61 -2.51 1.87 -16.70
C GLY A 61 -1.81 3.21 -16.42
N HIS A 62 -2.10 3.80 -15.26
CA HIS A 62 -1.49 5.07 -14.85
C HIS A 62 -0.28 4.83 -13.93
N ASN A 63 0.88 5.35 -14.32
CA ASN A 63 2.10 5.26 -13.54
C ASN A 63 2.38 6.61 -12.89
N PHE A 64 2.20 6.70 -11.58
CA PHE A 64 2.45 7.92 -10.81
C PHE A 64 3.67 7.74 -9.91
N SER A 65 4.52 8.76 -9.87
CA SER A 65 5.58 8.91 -8.87
C SER A 65 5.35 10.21 -8.12
N TYR A 66 5.41 10.14 -6.80
CA TYR A 66 5.25 11.31 -5.94
C TYR A 66 6.58 11.61 -5.26
N ILE A 67 6.92 12.89 -5.19
CA ILE A 67 8.07 13.39 -4.41
C ILE A 67 7.48 14.14 -3.23
N PHE A 68 7.86 13.72 -2.04
CA PHE A 68 7.45 14.35 -0.79
C PHE A 68 8.66 15.03 -0.16
N PHE A 69 8.52 16.31 0.15
CA PHE A 69 9.52 17.04 0.92
C PHE A 69 9.34 16.76 2.41
N ASN A 70 10.45 16.71 3.16
CA ASN A 70 10.39 16.49 4.60
C ASN A 70 9.92 17.78 5.29
N THR A 71 8.65 17.85 5.64
CA THR A 71 8.01 18.93 6.38
C THR A 71 7.45 18.40 7.68
N GLU A 72 7.13 19.28 8.64
CA GLU A 72 6.62 18.89 9.95
C GLU A 72 5.29 18.10 9.87
N ASP A 73 4.49 18.37 8.84
CA ASP A 73 3.16 17.79 8.61
C ASP A 73 3.15 16.60 7.65
N ILE A 74 4.31 16.14 7.16
CA ILE A 74 4.37 15.11 6.11
C ILE A 74 3.69 13.80 6.50
N ILE A 75 3.80 13.41 7.76
CA ILE A 75 3.21 12.17 8.28
C ILE A 75 1.67 12.23 8.19
N ASP A 76 1.06 13.38 8.52
CA ASP A 76 -0.38 13.58 8.41
C ASP A 76 -0.80 13.70 6.95
N GLY A 77 0.00 14.39 6.12
CA GLY A 77 -0.21 14.49 4.68
C GLY A 77 -0.27 13.13 4.00
N ILE A 78 0.66 12.23 4.33
CA ILE A 78 0.68 10.84 3.82
C ILE A 78 -0.54 10.05 4.30
N GLY A 79 -0.92 10.18 5.57
CA GLY A 79 -2.13 9.55 6.09
C GLY A 79 -3.38 9.97 5.30
N ASN A 80 -3.56 11.28 5.10
CA ASN A 80 -4.68 11.82 4.34
C ASN A 80 -4.65 11.36 2.88
N PHE A 81 -3.48 11.38 2.23
CA PHE A 81 -3.30 10.92 0.87
C PHE A 81 -3.76 9.47 0.68
N PHE A 82 -3.31 8.55 1.56
CA PHE A 82 -3.69 7.15 1.45
C PHE A 82 -5.13 6.89 1.83
N SER A 83 -5.69 7.64 2.80
CA SER A 83 -7.12 7.53 3.13
C SER A 83 -8.01 7.89 1.92
N GLU A 84 -7.76 9.06 1.31
CA GLU A 84 -8.51 9.52 0.14
C GLU A 84 -8.30 8.59 -1.06
N THR A 85 -7.09 8.10 -1.29
CA THR A 85 -6.80 7.14 -2.38
C THR A 85 -7.55 5.82 -2.18
N LEU A 86 -7.53 5.26 -0.97
CA LEU A 86 -8.24 4.01 -0.69
C LEU A 86 -9.76 4.18 -0.82
N TRP A 87 -10.30 5.31 -0.36
CA TRP A 87 -11.73 5.56 -0.42
C TRP A 87 -12.22 5.86 -1.83
N ASN A 88 -11.63 6.86 -2.51
CA ASN A 88 -12.14 7.37 -3.78
C ASN A 88 -11.67 6.53 -4.97
N ASN A 89 -10.43 6.02 -4.94
CA ASN A 89 -9.84 5.37 -6.11
C ASN A 89 -9.93 3.84 -6.01
N ALA A 90 -9.77 3.28 -4.82
CA ALA A 90 -9.87 1.83 -4.60
C ALA A 90 -11.25 1.37 -4.08
N ASN A 91 -12.20 2.30 -3.91
CA ASN A 91 -13.58 2.03 -3.46
C ASN A 91 -13.67 1.27 -2.13
N VAL A 92 -12.69 1.44 -1.25
CA VAL A 92 -12.71 0.91 0.11
C VAL A 92 -13.68 1.74 0.96
N PRO A 93 -14.53 1.14 1.81
CA PRO A 93 -15.40 1.91 2.70
C PRO A 93 -14.60 2.91 3.55
N LYS A 94 -15.07 4.16 3.65
CA LYS A 94 -14.35 5.28 4.29
C LYS A 94 -13.76 4.94 5.67
N ASN A 95 -14.52 4.26 6.52
CA ASN A 95 -14.04 3.86 7.85
C ASN A 95 -12.90 2.83 7.79
N ASP A 96 -12.93 1.91 6.83
CA ASP A 96 -11.87 0.93 6.61
C ASP A 96 -10.65 1.59 5.96
N ALA A 97 -10.86 2.54 5.03
CA ALA A 97 -9.81 3.35 4.43
C ALA A 97 -9.03 4.15 5.47
N ASN A 98 -9.71 4.85 6.38
CA ASN A 98 -9.08 5.58 7.48
C ASN A 98 -8.23 4.67 8.38
N LYS A 99 -8.75 3.48 8.74
CA LYS A 99 -7.98 2.51 9.56
C LYS A 99 -6.73 2.03 8.84
N CYS A 100 -6.84 1.69 7.56
CA CYS A 100 -5.71 1.27 6.74
C CYS A 100 -4.67 2.40 6.59
N ALA A 101 -5.13 3.64 6.44
CA ALA A 101 -4.26 4.80 6.35
C ALA A 101 -3.45 5.03 7.63
N GLU A 102 -4.03 4.83 8.82
CA GLU A 102 -3.29 4.91 10.09
C GLU A 102 -2.20 3.83 10.20
N ILE A 103 -2.45 2.61 9.69
CA ILE A 103 -1.41 1.56 9.64
C ILE A 103 -0.26 2.00 8.72
N ILE A 104 -0.59 2.49 7.51
CA ILE A 104 0.40 2.99 6.54
C ILE A 104 1.20 4.16 7.13
N LYS A 105 0.53 5.09 7.81
CA LYS A 105 1.14 6.23 8.50
C LYS A 105 2.16 5.78 9.54
N GLY A 106 1.85 4.74 10.32
CA GLY A 106 2.79 4.14 11.28
C GLY A 106 4.04 3.57 10.62
N ILE A 107 3.88 2.84 9.50
CA ILE A 107 5.00 2.29 8.71
C ILE A 107 5.83 3.42 8.09
N PHE A 108 5.18 4.45 7.56
CA PHE A 108 5.84 5.59 6.96
C PHE A 108 6.63 6.41 7.99
N LYS A 109 6.09 6.59 9.20
CA LYS A 109 6.82 7.23 10.30
C LYS A 109 8.11 6.48 10.62
N TYR A 110 8.04 5.15 10.72
CA TYR A 110 9.24 4.32 10.89
C TYR A 110 10.27 4.56 9.77
N PHE A 111 9.82 4.70 8.52
CA PHE A 111 10.70 5.01 7.39
C PHE A 111 11.36 6.39 7.49
N VAL A 112 10.62 7.44 7.86
CA VAL A 112 11.17 8.80 8.00
C VAL A 112 12.18 8.88 9.16
N ASP A 113 11.88 8.20 10.26
CA ASP A 113 12.76 8.14 11.43
C ASP A 113 14.01 7.27 11.15
N PHE A 114 13.95 6.35 10.18
CA PHE A 114 15.07 5.53 9.72
C PHE A 114 16.02 6.38 8.85
N GLN A 115 16.72 7.32 9.49
CA GLN A 115 17.86 7.98 8.86
C GLN A 115 18.98 6.94 8.69
N ILE A 116 19.45 6.81 7.45
CA ILE A 116 20.65 6.04 7.13
C ILE A 116 21.81 6.89 7.64
N GLU A 117 22.50 6.38 8.67
CA GLU A 117 23.83 6.89 9.07
C GLU A 117 24.85 6.73 7.94
#